data_AF-A0A965ENP6-F1
#
_entry.id   AF-A0A965ENP6-F1
#
_cell.length_a   1.000
_cell.length_b   1.000
_cell.length_c   1.000
_cell.angle_alpha   90.00
_cell.angle_beta   90.00
_cell.angle_gamma   90.00
#
_symmetry.space_group_name_H-M   'P 1'
#
loop_
_entity.id
_entity.type
_entity.pdbx_description
1 polymer ?
#
loop_
_entity_poly.entity_id
_entity_poly.type
_entity_poly.pdbx_seq_one_letter_code
_entity_poly.pdbx_strand_id
1 'polypeptide(L)'
;PNGDNGLTSILIHGESGEWIECNYEMKPVKDDPQGRGSCLTYQRRYALAAILTLNIDEDDDGNKATYGNGTPTEPEKPWLNKGSDTFNKAKAKLDAGETTIAKIKLVYKLSKEVETLLTTKN
;
A
#
# COMPACT_ATOMS: atom_id res chain seq x y z
N PRO A 1 -2.43 22.25 -23.18
CA PRO A 1 -2.11 20.84 -23.49
C PRO A 1 -1.18 20.78 -24.68
N ASN A 2 -0.03 20.14 -24.51
CA ASN A 2 0.89 19.84 -25.61
C ASN A 2 0.68 18.38 -26.01
N GLY A 3 0.31 18.12 -27.26
CA GLY A 3 -0.11 16.79 -27.71
C GLY A 3 -1.28 16.21 -26.88
N ASP A 4 -1.35 14.87 -26.80
CA ASP A 4 -2.46 14.16 -26.16
C ASP A 4 -2.42 14.13 -24.62
N ASN A 5 -1.22 14.22 -24.03
CA ASN A 5 -0.97 13.94 -22.62
C ASN A 5 0.06 14.88 -21.97
N GLY A 6 0.38 16.00 -22.64
CA GLY A 6 1.37 16.96 -22.18
C GLY A 6 0.77 18.22 -21.54
N LEU A 7 1.45 18.72 -20.53
CA LEU A 7 1.26 20.02 -19.92
C LEU A 7 2.55 20.84 -20.08
N THR A 8 2.41 22.04 -20.64
CA THR A 8 3.46 23.05 -20.60
C THR A 8 3.13 24.05 -19.50
N SER A 9 4.08 24.28 -18.61
CA SER A 9 4.00 25.28 -17.53
C SER A 9 5.05 26.35 -17.76
N ILE A 10 4.64 27.62 -17.70
CA ILE A 10 5.51 28.78 -17.87
C ILE A 10 5.47 29.57 -16.57
N LEU A 11 6.64 29.84 -15.99
CA LEU A 11 6.80 30.74 -14.86
C LEU A 11 7.43 32.04 -15.38
N ILE A 12 6.81 33.17 -15.08
CA ILE A 12 7.23 34.49 -15.55
C ILE A 12 7.63 35.34 -14.35
N HIS A 13 8.80 35.94 -14.39
CA HIS A 13 9.22 36.97 -13.45
C HIS A 13 8.56 38.30 -13.82
N GLY A 14 7.69 38.82 -12.95
CA GLY A 14 6.79 39.93 -13.29
C GLY A 14 7.48 41.24 -13.68
N GLU A 15 8.65 41.54 -13.10
CA GLU A 15 9.37 42.80 -13.35
C GLU A 15 10.25 42.74 -14.60
N SER A 16 11.04 41.68 -14.77
CA SER A 16 11.95 41.55 -15.93
C SER A 16 11.27 40.96 -17.17
N GLY A 17 10.14 40.26 -17.01
CA GLY A 17 9.47 39.53 -18.08
C GLY A 17 10.20 38.24 -18.51
N GLU A 18 11.32 37.92 -17.86
CA GLU A 18 12.02 36.66 -18.06
C GLU A 18 11.14 35.50 -17.63
N TRP A 19 11.30 34.37 -18.32
CA TRP A 19 10.48 33.20 -18.07
C TRP A 19 11.29 31.91 -18.20
N ILE A 20 10.78 30.89 -17.53
CA ILE A 20 11.23 29.51 -17.68
C ILE A 20 10.03 28.63 -18.02
N GLU A 21 10.26 27.60 -18.83
CA GLU A 21 9.25 26.62 -19.19
C GLU A 21 9.60 25.23 -18.67
N CYS A 22 8.57 24.44 -18.41
CA CYS A 22 8.66 23.01 -18.17
C CYS A 22 7.59 22.30 -18.98
N ASN A 23 8.00 21.21 -19.62
CA ASN A 23 7.10 20.31 -20.33
C ASN A 23 7.01 19.02 -19.53
N TYR A 24 5.78 18.60 -19.24
CA TYR A 24 5.51 17.42 -18.42
C TYR A 24 4.48 16.53 -19.12
N GLU A 25 4.75 15.24 -19.20
CA GLU A 25 3.84 14.27 -19.82
C GLU A 25 3.38 13.22 -18.81
N MET A 26 2.08 12.94 -18.81
CA MET A 26 1.50 11.89 -17.96
C MET A 26 0.32 11.23 -18.67
N LYS A 27 0.32 9.90 -18.71
CA LYS A 27 -0.78 9.12 -19.29
C LYS A 27 -1.84 8.83 -18.23
N PRO A 28 -3.14 9.10 -18.50
CA PRO A 28 -4.20 8.71 -17.59
C PRO A 28 -4.34 7.19 -17.53
N VAL A 29 -4.76 6.66 -16.38
CA VAL A 29 -5.04 5.22 -16.21
C VAL A 29 -6.23 4.77 -17.06
N LYS A 30 -7.23 5.64 -17.20
CA LYS A 30 -8.40 5.46 -18.08
C LYS A 30 -8.53 6.65 -19.00
N ASP A 31 -8.72 6.39 -20.29
CA ASP A 31 -8.94 7.42 -21.29
C ASP A 31 -10.43 7.81 -21.34
N ASP A 32 -10.92 8.35 -20.23
CA ASP A 32 -12.25 8.91 -20.07
C ASP A 32 -12.16 10.37 -19.56
N PRO A 33 -13.24 11.17 -19.61
CA PRO A 33 -13.18 12.57 -19.18
C PRO A 33 -12.71 12.75 -17.73
N GLN A 34 -13.06 11.83 -16.82
CA GLN A 34 -12.68 11.90 -15.41
C GLN A 34 -11.20 11.56 -15.21
N GLY A 35 -10.70 10.53 -15.90
CA GLY A 35 -9.31 10.10 -15.91
C GLY A 35 -8.39 11.17 -16.47
N ARG A 36 -8.78 11.82 -17.57
CA ARG A 36 -8.06 12.98 -18.12
C ARG A 36 -8.05 14.17 -17.17
N GLY A 37 -9.17 14.51 -16.56
CA GLY A 37 -9.25 15.61 -15.57
C GLY A 37 -8.38 15.35 -14.34
N SER A 38 -8.39 14.11 -13.84
CA SER A 38 -7.55 13.68 -12.73
C SER A 38 -6.06 13.75 -13.11
N CYS A 39 -5.71 13.27 -14.30
CA CYS A 39 -4.34 13.34 -14.83
C CYS A 39 -3.84 14.79 -14.90
N LEU A 40 -4.62 15.72 -15.47
CA LEU A 40 -4.25 17.13 -15.53
C LEU A 40 -4.01 17.75 -14.15
N THR A 41 -4.78 17.32 -13.14
CA THR A 41 -4.62 17.79 -11.76
C THR A 41 -3.25 17.39 -11.19
N TYR A 42 -2.83 16.14 -11.38
CA TYR A 42 -1.50 15.68 -10.97
C TYR A 42 -0.38 16.35 -11.76
N GLN A 43 -0.53 16.50 -13.09
CA GLN A 43 0.46 17.18 -13.92
C GLN A 43 0.73 18.61 -13.43
N ARG A 44 -0.32 19.38 -13.11
CA ARG A 44 -0.16 20.75 -12.58
C ARG A 44 0.58 20.78 -11.25
N ARG A 45 0.25 19.84 -10.35
CA ARG A 45 0.88 19.74 -9.03
C ARG A 45 2.38 19.47 -9.16
N TYR A 46 2.76 18.46 -9.93
CA TYR A 46 4.15 18.06 -10.10
C TYR A 46 4.96 19.06 -10.95
N ALA A 47 4.36 19.64 -12.00
CA ALA A 47 5.05 20.63 -12.83
C ALA A 47 5.42 21.89 -12.03
N LEU A 48 4.52 22.38 -11.17
CA LEU A 48 4.81 23.53 -10.30
C LEU A 48 5.88 23.21 -9.25
N ALA A 49 5.79 22.04 -8.63
CA ALA A 49 6.80 21.60 -7.68
C ALA A 49 8.18 21.48 -8.31
N ALA A 50 8.26 20.90 -9.51
CA ALA A 50 9.51 20.76 -10.25
C ALA A 50 10.11 22.11 -10.64
N ILE A 51 9.31 23.03 -11.22
CA ILE A 51 9.78 24.37 -11.61
C ILE A 51 10.30 25.16 -10.41
N LEU A 52 9.64 25.05 -9.25
CA LEU A 52 9.98 25.83 -8.05
C LEU A 52 10.89 25.08 -7.06
N THR A 53 11.32 23.86 -7.39
CA THR A 53 12.08 22.98 -6.49
C THR A 53 11.41 22.83 -5.11
N LEU A 54 10.08 22.68 -5.10
CA LEU A 54 9.30 22.51 -3.88
C LEU A 54 9.21 21.03 -3.54
N ASN A 55 9.41 20.70 -2.26
CA ASN A 55 8.97 19.43 -1.75
C ASN A 55 7.45 19.49 -1.49
N ILE A 56 6.67 18.72 -2.23
CA ILE A 56 5.20 18.75 -2.20
C ILE A 56 4.57 17.46 -1.67
N ASP A 57 5.39 16.45 -1.43
CA ASP A 57 4.99 15.19 -0.83
C ASP A 57 5.76 15.03 0.49
N GLU A 58 5.17 14.36 1.48
CA GLU A 58 5.99 13.84 2.58
C GLU A 58 6.83 12.72 1.97
N ASP A 59 8.16 12.87 2.00
CA ASP A 59 9.14 11.93 1.46
C ASP A 59 8.90 10.50 1.99
N ASP A 60 8.07 9.75 1.28
CA ASP A 60 7.65 8.39 1.62
C ASP A 60 8.22 7.45 0.56
N ASP A 61 9.55 7.32 0.63
CA ASP A 61 10.40 6.42 -0.16
C ASP A 61 9.73 5.05 -0.39
N GLY A 62 9.02 4.94 -1.51
CA GLY A 62 8.68 3.71 -2.24
C GLY A 62 7.83 2.64 -1.55
N ASN A 63 7.51 2.73 -0.25
CA ASN A 63 6.87 1.62 0.46
C ASN A 63 5.34 1.64 0.44
N LYS A 64 4.71 2.81 0.27
CA LYS A 64 3.24 2.89 0.26
C LYS A 64 2.62 2.71 -1.13
N ALA A 65 3.35 2.94 -2.23
CA ALA A 65 2.82 2.80 -3.58
C ALA A 65 2.66 1.33 -4.06
N THR A 66 3.26 0.37 -3.34
CA THR A 66 3.18 -1.06 -3.67
C THR A 66 1.88 -1.72 -3.19
N TYR A 67 1.15 -1.06 -2.30
CA TYR A 67 -0.14 -1.51 -1.79
C TYR A 67 -1.20 -0.53 -2.30
N GLY A 68 -1.91 -0.90 -3.37
CA GLY A 68 -3.05 -0.12 -3.84
C GLY A 68 -4.05 0.14 -2.71
N ASN A 69 -5.00 1.07 -2.90
CA ASN A 69 -6.01 1.54 -1.94
C ASN A 69 -6.89 0.48 -1.21
N GLY A 70 -6.58 -0.80 -1.27
CA GLY A 70 -6.94 -1.70 -0.19
C GLY A 70 -6.10 -1.36 1.05
N THR A 71 -6.76 -1.09 2.17
CA THR A 71 -6.18 -1.46 3.47
C THR A 71 -5.45 -2.79 3.32
N PRO A 72 -4.19 -2.97 3.76
CA PRO A 72 -3.56 -4.27 3.78
C PRO A 72 -4.48 -5.20 4.58
N THR A 73 -5.31 -5.97 3.89
CA THR A 73 -6.04 -7.06 4.52
C THR A 73 -4.95 -8.09 4.75
N GLU A 74 -4.41 -8.08 5.97
CA GLU A 74 -3.55 -9.17 6.45
C GLU A 74 -4.24 -10.46 6.02
N PRO A 75 -3.56 -11.33 5.23
CA PRO A 75 -4.19 -12.52 4.69
C PRO A 75 -4.88 -13.26 5.82
N GLU A 76 -6.17 -13.53 5.64
CA GLU A 76 -7.02 -13.96 6.75
C GLU A 76 -6.46 -15.25 7.34
N LYS A 77 -6.01 -15.20 8.60
CA LYS A 77 -5.37 -16.35 9.25
C LYS A 77 -6.32 -17.56 9.20
N PRO A 78 -5.87 -18.73 8.71
CA PRO A 78 -6.72 -19.90 8.63
C PRO A 78 -7.15 -20.37 10.03
N TRP A 79 -8.36 -20.90 10.14
CA TRP A 79 -8.83 -21.51 11.38
C TRP A 79 -8.11 -22.83 11.65
N LEU A 80 -7.60 -23.00 12.87
CA LEU A 80 -7.12 -24.29 13.34
C LEU A 80 -8.32 -25.10 13.83
N ASN A 81 -8.68 -26.14 13.09
CA ASN A 81 -9.85 -26.96 13.40
C ASN A 81 -9.47 -28.17 14.26
N LYS A 82 -10.33 -28.51 15.22
CA LYS A 82 -10.17 -29.69 16.07
C LYS A 82 -10.06 -30.96 15.21
N GLY A 83 -9.08 -31.80 15.51
CA GLY A 83 -8.90 -33.10 14.86
C GLY A 83 -8.27 -33.06 13.46
N SER A 84 -7.88 -31.89 12.95
CA SER A 84 -7.09 -31.81 11.72
C SER A 84 -5.65 -32.30 11.94
N ASP A 85 -4.98 -32.71 10.88
CA ASP A 85 -3.54 -33.06 10.92
C ASP A 85 -2.69 -31.91 11.46
N THR A 86 -3.07 -30.67 11.12
CA THR A 86 -2.40 -29.45 11.60
C THR A 86 -2.61 -29.24 13.10
N PHE A 87 -3.80 -29.54 13.64
CA PHE A 87 -4.08 -29.49 15.07
C PHE A 87 -3.26 -30.54 15.83
N ASN A 88 -3.24 -31.78 15.35
CA ASN A 88 -2.48 -32.86 15.99
C ASN A 88 -0.98 -32.56 16.01
N LYS A 89 -0.43 -32.04 14.89
CA LYS A 89 0.97 -31.58 14.82
C LYS A 89 1.24 -30.40 15.75
N ALA A 90 0.34 -29.43 15.82
CA ALA A 90 0.49 -28.27 16.70
C ALA A 90 0.49 -28.69 18.18
N LYS A 91 -0.40 -29.62 18.56
CA LYS A 91 -0.45 -30.19 19.91
C LYS A 91 0.84 -30.96 20.24
N ALA A 92 1.29 -31.85 19.36
CA ALA A 92 2.53 -32.61 19.56
C ALA A 92 3.75 -31.69 19.72
N LYS A 93 3.86 -30.63 18.92
CA LYS A 93 4.94 -29.63 19.05
C LYS A 93 4.85 -28.80 20.33
N LEU A 94 3.64 -28.57 20.84
CA LEU A 94 3.42 -27.83 22.08
C LEU A 94 3.76 -28.71 23.29
N ASP A 95 3.39 -29.99 23.24
CA ASP A 95 3.76 -31.00 24.24
C ASP A 95 5.27 -31.27 24.24
N ALA A 96 5.92 -31.27 23.07
CA ALA A 96 7.37 -31.36 22.93
C ALA A 96 8.13 -30.06 23.30
N GLY A 97 7.42 -28.96 23.58
CA GLY A 97 8.02 -27.66 23.92
C GLY A 97 8.70 -26.93 22.74
N GLU A 98 8.53 -27.41 21.51
CA GLU A 98 9.09 -26.79 20.29
C GLU A 98 8.36 -25.50 19.90
N THR A 99 7.08 -25.37 20.29
CA THR A 99 6.26 -24.19 20.01
C THR A 99 5.50 -23.73 21.25
N THR A 100 4.93 -22.52 21.16
CA THR A 100 4.08 -21.95 22.21
C THR A 100 2.71 -21.60 21.65
N ILE A 101 1.71 -21.49 22.54
CA ILE A 101 0.36 -21.08 22.14
C ILE A 101 0.37 -19.70 21.44
N ALA A 102 1.28 -18.81 21.85
CA ALA A 102 1.46 -17.49 21.24
C ALA A 102 1.95 -17.60 19.79
N LYS A 103 2.93 -18.47 19.51
CA LYS A 103 3.40 -18.73 18.14
C LYS A 103 2.31 -19.34 17.26
N ILE A 104 1.43 -20.18 17.82
CA ILE A 104 0.28 -20.74 17.08
C ILE A 104 -0.74 -19.65 16.75
N LYS A 105 -1.07 -18.76 17.70
CA LYS A 105 -2.00 -17.62 17.48
C LYS A 105 -1.48 -16.58 16.48
N LEU A 106 -0.16 -16.50 16.28
CA LEU A 106 0.41 -15.65 15.23
C LEU A 106 0.03 -16.12 13.83
N VAL A 107 -0.13 -17.44 13.64
CA VAL A 107 -0.35 -18.05 12.31
C VAL A 107 -1.80 -18.48 12.09
N TYR A 108 -2.52 -18.91 13.14
CA TYR A 108 -3.88 -19.47 13.04
C TYR A 108 -4.90 -18.71 13.89
N LYS A 109 -6.16 -18.69 13.44
CA LYS A 109 -7.31 -18.37 14.29
C LYS A 109 -7.68 -19.59 15.13
N LEU A 110 -7.86 -19.39 16.43
CA LEU A 110 -8.27 -20.43 17.37
C LEU A 110 -9.67 -20.13 17.90
N SER A 111 -10.52 -21.15 17.98
CA SER A 111 -11.75 -21.06 18.78
C SER A 111 -11.41 -21.23 20.27
N LYS A 112 -12.31 -20.79 21.17
CA LYS A 112 -12.15 -21.00 22.62
C LYS A 112 -11.98 -22.48 22.97
N GLU A 113 -12.70 -23.36 22.26
CA GLU A 113 -12.59 -24.81 22.43
C GLU A 113 -11.20 -25.32 22.03
N VAL A 114 -10.71 -24.93 20.85
CA VAL A 114 -9.41 -25.37 20.33
C VAL A 114 -8.26 -24.87 21.20
N GLU A 115 -8.33 -23.63 21.69
CA GLU A 115 -7.34 -23.10 22.63
C GLU A 115 -7.31 -23.89 23.96
N THR A 116 -8.49 -24.26 24.47
CA THR A 116 -8.59 -25.08 25.68
C THR A 116 -7.98 -26.46 25.42
N LEU A 117 -8.29 -27.11 24.30
CA LEU A 117 -7.77 -28.45 23.98
C LEU A 117 -6.24 -28.49 23.77
N LEU A 118 -5.64 -27.37 23.37
CA LEU A 118 -4.19 -27.21 23.25
C LEU A 118 -3.50 -26.91 24.58
N THR A 119 -4.21 -26.32 25.55
CA THR A 119 -3.65 -25.95 26.86
C THR A 119 -3.97 -26.93 27.97
N THR A 120 -4.99 -27.78 27.79
CA THR A 120 -5.27 -28.92 28.66
C THR A 120 -4.15 -29.94 28.54
N LYS A 121 -3.23 -29.91 29.50
CA LYS A 121 -2.26 -30.98 29.74
C LYS A 121 -3.01 -32.22 30.21
N ASN A 122 -2.80 -33.34 29.53
CA ASN A 122 -3.07 -34.67 30.09
C ASN A 122 -1.92 -35.06 31.02
#